data_AF-A0A7L4IFW0-F1
#
_entry.id   AF-A0A7L4IFW0-F1
#
_cell.length_a   1.000
_cell.length_b   1.000
_cell.length_c   1.000
_cell.angle_alpha   90.00
_cell.angle_beta   90.00
_cell.angle_gamma   90.00
#
_symmetry.space_group_name_H-M   'P 1'
#
loop_
_entity.id
_entity.type
_entity.pdbx_description
1 polymer ?
#
loop_
_entity_poly.entity_id
_entity_poly.type
_entity_poly.pdbx_seq_one_letter_code
_entity_poly.pdbx_strand_id
1 'polypeptide(L)'
;VAYQFLAIEDANEDKVQDVIFAFKASNGTSSFNRSCLDEGLPSPCAFVAAVSGTNGRVLWERPAAEEIEWMECGIKQLGRAEVPGCLVVGKPMSLMAVDLRTGE
;
A
#
# COMPACT_ATOMS: atom_id res chain seq x y z
N VAL A 1 5.51 1.74 -12.60
CA VAL A 1 4.64 0.82 -13.37
C VAL A 1 3.65 0.20 -12.40
N ALA A 2 2.35 0.31 -12.68
CA ALA A 2 1.32 -0.27 -11.80
C ALA A 2 1.26 -1.79 -11.94
N TYR A 3 1.04 -2.48 -10.83
CA TYR A 3 0.71 -3.91 -10.84
C TYR A 3 -0.78 -4.11 -11.16
N GLN A 4 -1.16 -5.33 -11.55
CA GLN A 4 -2.56 -5.69 -11.77
C GLN A 4 -3.26 -6.09 -10.45
N PHE A 5 -2.93 -5.41 -9.36
CA PHE A 5 -3.55 -5.59 -8.04
C PHE A 5 -4.21 -4.28 -7.64
N LEU A 6 -5.50 -4.37 -7.34
CA LEU A 6 -6.30 -3.24 -6.91
C LEU A 6 -7.35 -3.74 -5.92
N ALA A 7 -7.56 -2.95 -4.88
CA ALA A 7 -8.66 -3.10 -3.96
C ALA A 7 -9.43 -1.80 -3.82
N ILE A 8 -10.67 -1.90 -3.37
CA ILE A 8 -11.59 -0.79 -3.21
C ILE A 8 -12.13 -0.87 -1.78
N GLU A 9 -11.80 0.10 -0.95
CA GLU A 9 -12.17 0.15 0.47
C GLU A 9 -12.36 1.60 0.92
N ASP A 10 -13.08 1.85 2.01
CA ASP A 10 -13.19 3.19 2.63
C ASP A 10 -12.00 3.39 3.59
N ALA A 11 -10.89 3.93 3.08
CA ALA A 11 -9.62 3.98 3.79
C ALA A 11 -9.52 5.16 4.76
N ASN A 12 -10.24 6.26 4.50
CA ASN A 12 -10.25 7.44 5.36
C ASN A 12 -11.55 7.61 6.18
N GLU A 13 -12.47 6.66 6.11
CA GLU A 13 -13.78 6.63 6.80
C GLU A 13 -14.70 7.80 6.40
N ASP A 14 -14.57 8.31 5.18
CA ASP A 14 -15.42 9.38 4.64
C ASP A 14 -16.70 8.87 3.95
N LYS A 15 -16.91 7.54 3.95
CA LYS A 15 -18.02 6.81 3.30
C LYS A 15 -17.95 6.79 1.77
N VAL A 16 -16.85 7.24 1.19
CA VAL A 16 -16.52 7.07 -0.23
C VAL A 16 -15.53 5.92 -0.35
N GLN A 17 -15.66 5.15 -1.42
CA GLN A 17 -14.73 4.06 -1.70
C GLN A 17 -13.45 4.62 -2.30
N ASP A 18 -12.32 4.33 -1.67
CA ASP A 18 -10.98 4.70 -2.09
C ASP A 18 -10.32 3.56 -2.88
N VAL A 19 -9.23 3.88 -3.56
CA VAL A 19 -8.48 2.92 -4.39
C VAL A 19 -7.16 2.60 -3.73
N ILE A 20 -6.92 1.30 -3.48
CA ILE A 20 -5.66 0.77 -2.98
C ILE A 20 -5.01 -0.02 -4.10
N PHE A 21 -3.77 0.32 -4.45
CA PHE A 21 -3.06 -0.34 -5.54
C PHE A 21 -1.56 -0.38 -5.28
N ALA A 22 -0.89 -1.27 -6.00
CA ALA A 22 0.55 -1.40 -5.97
C ALA A 22 1.20 -0.85 -7.24
N PHE A 23 2.39 -0.29 -7.12
CA PHE A 23 3.19 0.15 -8.26
C PHE A 23 4.69 0.10 -7.97
N LYS A 24 5.50 -0.10 -9.01
CA LYS A 24 6.96 -0.07 -8.94
C LYS A 24 7.49 1.30 -9.33
N ALA A 25 8.35 1.88 -8.50
CA ALA A 25 8.99 3.18 -8.74
C ALA A 25 10.40 3.25 -8.12
N SER A 26 11.26 4.12 -8.67
CA SER A 26 12.60 4.37 -8.11
C SER A 26 12.55 5.27 -6.88
N ASN A 27 11.56 6.15 -6.82
CA ASN A 27 11.25 7.06 -5.72
C ASN A 27 9.73 7.11 -5.55
N GLY A 28 9.26 7.29 -4.31
CA GLY A 28 7.85 7.53 -4.01
C GLY A 28 7.34 8.77 -4.74
N THR A 29 6.09 8.70 -5.18
CA THR A 29 5.45 9.82 -5.89
C THR A 29 4.63 10.61 -4.89
N SER A 30 5.23 11.68 -4.38
CA SER A 30 4.55 12.83 -3.77
C SER A 30 4.02 12.65 -2.34
N SER A 31 4.47 13.56 -1.47
CA SER A 31 3.98 13.91 -0.13
C SER A 31 4.46 13.12 1.10
N PHE A 32 4.80 11.82 1.01
CA PHE A 32 5.14 11.04 2.21
C PHE A 32 6.64 10.89 2.52
N ASN A 33 7.54 11.42 1.67
CA ASN A 33 9.00 11.40 1.88
C ASN A 33 9.58 10.01 2.25
N ARG A 34 8.95 8.91 1.81
CA ARG A 34 9.47 7.55 1.99
C ARG A 34 10.10 7.03 0.72
N SER A 35 11.32 6.54 0.82
CA SER A 35 12.05 5.91 -0.27
C SER A 35 12.27 4.41 -0.02
N CYS A 36 12.58 3.66 -1.07
CA CYS A 36 12.97 2.26 -0.96
C CYS A 36 14.14 2.07 0.01
N LEU A 37 15.10 3.00 -0.01
CA LEU A 37 16.32 2.93 0.79
C LEU A 37 16.04 3.14 2.29
N ASP A 38 15.03 3.94 2.64
CA ASP A 38 14.63 4.16 4.05
C ASP A 38 14.09 2.87 4.68
N GLU A 39 13.50 1.99 3.87
CA GLU A 39 12.99 0.66 4.27
C GLU A 39 14.00 -0.47 3.96
N GLY A 40 15.24 -0.13 3.58
CA GLY A 40 16.31 -1.10 3.31
C GLY A 40 16.14 -1.91 2.02
N LEU A 41 15.30 -1.45 1.09
CA LEU A 41 15.02 -2.12 -0.19
C LEU A 41 15.89 -1.54 -1.33
N PRO A 42 16.30 -2.36 -2.31
CA PRO A 42 16.90 -1.88 -3.55
C PRO A 42 15.93 -0.98 -4.33
N SER A 43 16.46 0.07 -4.96
CA SER A 43 15.70 0.93 -5.87
C SER A 43 15.87 0.48 -7.32
N PRO A 44 14.80 0.36 -8.12
CA PRO A 44 13.40 0.59 -7.77
C PRO A 44 12.75 -0.55 -6.97
N CYS A 45 11.83 -0.19 -6.08
CA CYS A 45 11.03 -1.13 -5.28
C CYS A 45 9.53 -0.95 -5.55
N ALA A 46 8.74 -1.89 -5.06
CA ALA A 46 7.29 -1.86 -5.09
C ALA A 46 6.73 -1.07 -3.90
N PHE A 47 5.79 -0.18 -4.21
CA PHE A 47 5.03 0.63 -3.28
C PHE A 47 3.58 0.16 -3.26
N VAL A 48 2.92 0.34 -2.13
CA VAL A 48 1.47 0.28 -1.98
C VAL A 48 1.00 1.68 -1.61
N ALA A 49 -0.13 2.10 -2.20
CA ALA A 49 -0.74 3.38 -1.87
C ALA A 49 -2.26 3.27 -1.81
N ALA A 50 -2.84 4.11 -0.95
CA ALA A 50 -4.26 4.41 -0.97
C ALA A 50 -4.49 5.81 -1.56
N VAL A 51 -5.50 5.94 -2.41
CA VAL A 51 -5.87 7.19 -3.09
C VAL A 51 -7.35 7.43 -2.90
N SER A 52 -7.69 8.65 -2.47
CA SER A 52 -9.06 9.05 -2.19
C SER A 52 -9.94 8.95 -3.43
N GLY A 53 -11.06 8.24 -3.33
CA GLY A 53 -12.07 8.16 -4.38
C GLY A 53 -12.78 9.49 -4.64
N THR A 54 -12.73 10.41 -3.68
CA THR A 54 -13.39 11.72 -3.76
C THR A 54 -12.65 12.69 -4.68
N ASN A 55 -11.31 12.71 -4.61
CA ASN A 55 -10.50 13.76 -5.25
C ASN A 55 -9.17 13.29 -5.84
N GLY A 56 -8.89 11.99 -5.81
CA GLY A 56 -7.66 11.41 -6.36
C GLY A 56 -6.39 11.76 -5.58
N ARG A 57 -6.48 12.34 -4.38
CA ARG A 57 -5.31 12.62 -3.54
C ARG A 57 -4.81 11.33 -2.90
N VAL A 58 -3.48 11.20 -2.83
CA VAL A 58 -2.84 10.12 -2.08
C VAL A 58 -3.15 10.29 -0.59
N LEU A 59 -3.75 9.28 0.01
CA LEU A 59 -4.03 9.20 1.44
C LEU A 59 -2.78 8.73 2.20
N TRP A 60 -2.08 7.74 1.65
CA TRP A 60 -0.77 7.28 2.10
C TRP A 60 -0.08 6.51 0.97
N GLU A 61 1.25 6.45 1.03
CA GLU A 61 2.07 5.56 0.20
C GLU A 61 3.20 4.97 1.05
N ARG A 62 3.60 3.73 0.75
CA ARG A 62 4.69 3.05 1.46
C ARG A 62 5.46 2.06 0.58
N PRO A 63 6.80 2.03 0.67
CA PRO A 63 7.59 0.92 0.13
C PRO A 63 7.27 -0.40 0.85
N ALA A 64 6.92 -1.45 0.10
CA ALA A 64 6.47 -2.72 0.67
C ALA A 64 7.43 -3.89 0.41
N ALA A 65 8.04 -3.96 -0.78
CA ALA A 65 8.95 -5.04 -1.17
C ALA A 65 9.77 -4.66 -2.40
N GLU A 66 10.78 -5.47 -2.77
CA GLU A 66 11.49 -5.30 -4.05
C GLU A 66 10.54 -5.48 -5.25
N GLU A 67 9.66 -6.48 -5.13
CA GLU A 67 8.65 -6.87 -6.11
C GLU A 67 7.46 -7.44 -5.34
N ILE A 68 6.23 -7.09 -5.74
CA ILE A 68 5.01 -7.68 -5.17
C ILE A 68 4.54 -8.83 -6.05
N GLU A 69 4.38 -10.00 -5.47
CA GLU A 69 3.77 -11.16 -6.12
C GLU A 69 2.25 -11.17 -5.97
N TRP A 70 1.76 -10.72 -4.83
CA TRP A 70 0.34 -10.79 -4.51
C TRP A 70 -0.02 -9.78 -3.42
N MET A 71 -1.26 -9.30 -3.48
CA MET A 71 -1.84 -8.37 -2.49
C MET A 71 -3.33 -8.61 -2.37
N GLU A 72 -3.84 -8.63 -1.14
CA GLU A 72 -5.28 -8.67 -0.83
C GLU A 72 -5.58 -7.72 0.32
N CYS A 73 -6.63 -6.92 0.18
CA CYS A 73 -7.08 -5.94 1.17
C CYS A 73 -8.49 -6.27 1.69
N GLY A 74 -8.93 -5.54 2.72
CA GLY A 74 -10.23 -5.77 3.35
C GLY A 74 -10.22 -6.91 4.37
N ILE A 75 -9.03 -7.44 4.70
CA ILE A 75 -8.89 -8.52 5.66
C ILE A 75 -9.12 -7.95 7.06
N LYS A 76 -10.20 -8.38 7.71
CA LYS A 76 -10.54 -8.01 9.08
C LYS A 76 -9.61 -8.71 10.06
N GLN A 77 -9.29 -8.04 11.17
CA GLN A 77 -8.42 -8.57 12.24
C GLN A 77 -7.01 -8.95 11.77
N LEU A 78 -6.51 -8.30 10.71
CA LEU A 78 -5.10 -8.42 10.33
C LEU A 78 -4.25 -7.72 11.41
N GLY A 79 -3.62 -8.48 12.30
CA GLY A 79 -2.86 -7.94 13.45
C GLY A 79 -3.73 -7.64 14.67
N ARG A 80 -3.62 -6.44 15.24
CA ARG A 80 -4.34 -6.00 16.46
C ARG A 80 -5.43 -4.96 16.19
N ALA A 81 -5.70 -4.64 14.92
CA ALA A 81 -6.53 -3.52 14.54
C ALA A 81 -8.02 -3.90 14.43
N GLU A 82 -8.88 -3.03 14.94
CA GLU A 82 -10.32 -3.02 14.62
C GLU A 82 -10.56 -2.67 13.14
N VAL A 83 -9.55 -2.09 12.49
CA VAL A 83 -9.51 -1.62 11.12
C VAL A 83 -9.04 -2.75 10.18
N PRO A 84 -9.64 -2.93 8.99
CA PRO A 84 -9.15 -3.86 7.99
C PRO A 84 -7.72 -3.53 7.54
N GLY A 85 -7.00 -4.51 7.00
CA GLY A 85 -5.67 -4.30 6.44
C GLY A 85 -5.48 -4.97 5.09
N CYS A 86 -4.30 -4.78 4.53
CA CYS A 86 -3.82 -5.47 3.34
C CYS A 86 -2.69 -6.45 3.68
N LEU A 87 -2.79 -7.67 3.18
CA LEU A 87 -1.69 -8.63 3.17
C LEU A 87 -0.93 -8.49 1.85
N VAL A 88 0.38 -8.24 1.94
CA VAL A 88 1.28 -8.09 0.80
C VAL A 88 2.31 -9.21 0.84
N VAL A 89 2.44 -9.94 -0.26
CA VAL A 89 3.46 -10.97 -0.47
C VAL A 89 4.46 -10.44 -1.49
N GLY A 90 5.70 -10.29 -1.06
CA GLY A 90 6.80 -9.77 -1.87
C GLY A 90 7.92 -10.78 -2.09
N LYS A 91 8.70 -10.58 -3.17
CA LYS A 91 9.92 -11.35 -3.43
C LYS A 91 11.13 -10.81 -2.68
N PRO A 92 12.14 -11.66 -2.39
CA PRO A 92 12.14 -13.11 -2.59
C PRO A 92 11.33 -13.89 -1.53
N MET A 93 11.22 -13.38 -0.31
CA MET A 93 10.40 -13.94 0.78
C MET A 93 10.04 -12.83 1.77
N SER A 94 9.12 -11.95 1.37
CA SER A 94 8.60 -10.89 2.24
C SER A 94 7.10 -11.07 2.44
N LEU A 95 6.64 -10.92 3.67
CA LEU A 95 5.23 -10.90 4.06
C LEU A 95 5.01 -9.68 4.94
N MET A 96 4.09 -8.81 4.50
CA MET A 96 3.80 -7.56 5.19
C MET A 96 2.29 -7.41 5.37
N ALA A 97 1.89 -7.04 6.57
CA ALA A 97 0.56 -6.52 6.86
C ALA A 97 0.63 -4.99 6.78
N VAL A 98 -0.31 -4.38 6.07
CA VAL A 98 -0.39 -2.92 5.90
C VAL A 98 -1.73 -2.46 6.45
N ASP A 99 -1.71 -1.51 7.38
CA ASP A 99 -2.92 -0.87 7.90
C ASP A 99 -3.63 -0.07 6.79
N LEU A 100 -4.93 -0.28 6.62
CA LEU A 100 -5.68 0.35 5.53
C LEU A 100 -5.77 1.88 5.67
N ARG A 101 -5.76 2.41 6.90
CA ARG A 101 -5.93 3.85 7.16
C ARG A 101 -4.61 4.60 7.12
N THR A 102 -3.55 4.01 7.66
CA THR A 102 -2.27 4.70 7.86
C THR A 102 -1.18 4.25 6.90
N GLY A 103 -1.32 3.05 6.31
CA GLY A 103 -0.27 2.41 5.53
C GLY A 103 0.90 1.91 6.38
N GLU A 104 0.77 1.85 7.72
CA GLU A 104 1.80 1.33 8.63
C GLU A 104 1.84 -0.20 8.74
#